data_AF-A0A357B4W2-F1
#
_entry.id   AF-A0A357B4W2-F1
#
_cell.length_a   1.000
_cell.length_b   1.000
_cell.length_c   1.000
_cell.angle_alpha   90.00
_cell.angle_beta   90.00
_cell.angle_gamma   90.00
#
_symmetry.space_group_name_H-M   'P 1'
#
loop_
_entity.id
_entity.type
_entity.pdbx_description
1 polymer ?
#
loop_
_entity_poly.entity_id
_entity_poly.type
_entity_poly.pdbx_seq_one_letter_code
_entity_poly.pdbx_strand_id
1 'polypeptide(L)' 'STPLRCSNISGHLFFGLAAGELRVSALLVDGRIIIKQGEFTAIDEREITGHAQVKAEELWNRVI' A
#
# COMPACT_ATOMS: atom_id res chain seq x y z
N SER A 1 19.78 8.70 -13.44
CA SER A 1 18.61 9.42 -12.89
C SER A 1 18.99 10.86 -12.61
N THR A 2 18.04 11.79 -12.68
CA THR A 2 18.25 13.19 -12.25
C THR A 2 18.63 13.21 -10.76
N PRO A 3 19.61 14.01 -10.30
CA PRO A 3 19.94 14.09 -8.88
C PRO A 3 18.78 14.66 -8.05
N LEU A 4 18.49 14.05 -6.90
CA LEU A 4 17.45 14.52 -5.98
C LEU A 4 17.86 15.85 -5.33
N ARG A 5 16.99 16.85 -5.48
CA ARG A 5 17.12 18.20 -4.90
C ARG A 5 15.76 18.61 -4.33
N CYS A 6 15.76 19.55 -3.38
CA CYS A 6 14.50 20.07 -2.82
C CYS A 6 13.55 20.62 -3.91
N SER A 7 14.10 21.25 -4.95
CA SER A 7 13.32 21.82 -6.06
C SER A 7 12.69 20.80 -7.00
N ASN A 8 13.14 19.54 -6.99
CA ASN A 8 12.65 18.49 -7.89
C ASN A 8 12.09 17.27 -7.14
N ILE A 9 11.91 17.35 -5.82
CA ILE A 9 11.41 16.25 -4.99
C ILE A 9 10.05 15.74 -5.46
N SER A 10 9.13 16.63 -5.83
CA SER A 10 7.81 16.25 -6.35
C SER A 10 7.94 15.45 -7.64
N GLY A 11 8.86 15.84 -8.54
CA GLY A 11 9.11 15.10 -9.77
C GLY A 11 9.63 13.68 -9.51
N HIS A 12 10.49 13.52 -8.49
CA HIS A 12 10.94 12.21 -8.05
C HIS A 12 9.83 11.37 -7.40
N LEU A 13 8.95 11.99 -6.61
CA LEU A 13 7.82 11.30 -5.98
C LEU A 13 6.77 10.83 -7.01
N PHE A 14 6.46 11.65 -8.02
CA PHE A 14 5.44 11.32 -9.01
C PHE A 14 5.95 10.45 -10.16
N PHE A 15 7.23 10.60 -10.54
CA PHE A 15 7.75 10.01 -11.79
C PHE A 15 9.07 9.25 -11.63
N GLY A 16 9.82 9.48 -10.54
CA GLY A 16 11.15 8.90 -10.36
C GLY A 16 11.15 7.53 -9.70
N LEU A 17 10.05 7.18 -9.02
CA LEU A 17 9.82 5.90 -8.39
C LEU A 17 8.66 5.25 -9.14
N ALA A 18 8.84 4.01 -9.61
CA ALA A 18 7.70 3.24 -10.09
C ALA A 18 6.68 3.26 -8.95
N ALA A 19 5.51 3.86 -9.16
CA ALA A 19 4.54 4.10 -8.10
C ALA A 19 4.14 2.81 -7.35
N GLY A 20 4.39 1.63 -7.94
CA GLY A 20 4.21 0.33 -7.30
C GLY A 20 5.33 -0.15 -6.35
N GLU A 21 6.52 0.47 -6.35
CA GLU A 21 7.64 0.08 -5.47
C GLU A 21 7.74 0.94 -4.20
N LEU A 22 6.99 2.04 -4.14
CA LEU A 22 6.94 2.89 -2.96
C LEU A 22 6.17 2.23 -1.82
N ARG A 23 6.90 1.69 -0.85
CA ARG A 23 6.29 1.21 0.40
C ARG A 23 6.17 2.37 1.40
N VAL A 24 4.95 2.66 1.82
CA VAL A 24 4.67 3.65 2.88
C VAL A 24 5.24 3.13 4.19
N SER A 25 6.20 3.84 4.79
CA SER A 25 6.79 3.46 6.08
C SER A 25 5.90 3.81 7.28
N ALA A 26 5.20 4.96 7.21
CA ALA A 26 4.29 5.39 8.27
C ALA A 26 3.06 6.10 7.69
N LEU A 27 1.89 5.82 8.25
CA LEU A 27 0.62 6.46 7.90
C LEU A 27 -0.13 6.82 9.18
N LEU A 28 -0.48 8.10 9.33
CA LEU A 28 -1.41 8.57 10.35
C LEU A 28 -2.73 8.97 9.70
N VAL A 29 -3.83 8.55 10.32
CA VAL A 29 -5.19 8.99 9.98
C VAL A 29 -5.88 9.35 11.29
N ASP A 30 -6.44 10.54 11.39
CA ASP A 30 -7.18 11.00 12.58
C ASP A 30 -6.37 10.84 13.90
N GLY A 31 -5.08 11.20 13.86
CA GLY A 31 -4.18 11.08 15.01
C GLY A 31 -3.77 9.64 15.38
N ARG A 32 -4.21 8.62 14.62
CA ARG A 32 -3.89 7.21 14.86
C ARG A 32 -2.87 6.71 13.85
N ILE A 33 -1.88 5.95 14.30
CA ILE A 33 -0.90 5.29 13.42
C ILE A 33 -1.56 4.04 12.85
N ILE A 34 -1.78 4.01 11.53
CA ILE A 34 -2.37 2.89 10.80
C ILE A 34 -1.30 2.00 10.15
N ILE A 35 -0.19 2.61 9.71
CA ILE A 35 1.02 1.90 9.23
C ILE A 35 2.22 2.37 10.04
N LYS A 36 3.05 1.44 10.49
CA LYS A 36 4.31 1.70 11.19
C LYS A 36 5.38 0.75 10.70
N GLN A 37 6.53 1.29 10.28
CA GLN A 37 7.63 0.51 9.70
C GLN A 37 7.20 -0.35 8.49
N GLY A 38 6.23 0.14 7.72
CA GLY A 38 5.72 -0.57 6.54
C GLY A 38 4.66 -1.63 6.82
N GLU A 39 4.34 -1.90 8.08
CA GLU A 39 3.35 -2.90 8.50
C GLU A 39 2.07 -2.23 9.01
N PHE A 40 0.93 -2.84 8.77
CA PHE A 40 -0.32 -2.37 9.36
C PHE A 40 -0.36 -2.63 10.88
N THR A 41 -0.89 -1.69 11.64
CA THR A 41 -0.90 -1.74 13.11
C THR A 41 -2.18 -2.32 13.70
N ALA A 42 -3.27 -2.38 12.93
CA ALA A 42 -4.61 -2.64 13.43
C ALA A 42 -5.35 -3.75 12.66
N ILE A 43 -4.68 -4.44 11.73
CA ILE A 43 -5.27 -5.53 10.95
C ILE A 43 -4.34 -6.74 10.90
N ASP A 44 -4.92 -7.94 10.82
CA ASP A 44 -4.21 -9.14 10.43
C ASP A 44 -4.28 -9.30 8.90
N GLU A 45 -3.17 -8.99 8.24
CA GLU A 45 -3.09 -9.06 6.77
C GLU A 45 -3.30 -10.47 6.23
N ARG A 46 -2.91 -11.51 6.98
CA ARG A 46 -3.05 -12.91 6.54
C ARG A 46 -4.48 -13.35 6.63
N GLU A 47 -5.16 -13.02 7.72
CA GLU A 47 -6.59 -13.30 7.88
C GLU A 47 -7.40 -12.62 6.77
N ILE A 48 -7.16 -11.33 6.54
CA ILE A 48 -7.87 -10.56 5.50
C ILE A 48 -7.61 -11.14 4.11
N THR A 49 -6.35 -11.49 3.80
CA THR A 49 -6.01 -12.08 2.51
C THR A 49 -6.70 -13.44 2.33
N GLY A 50 -6.73 -14.28 3.36
CA GLY A 50 -7.44 -15.56 3.33
C GLY A 50 -8.93 -15.38 3.09
N HIS A 51 -9.57 -14.44 3.79
CA HIS A 51 -10.98 -14.09 3.55
C HIS A 51 -11.23 -13.57 2.13
N ALA A 52 -10.33 -12.74 1.60
CA ALA A 52 -10.45 -12.22 0.24
C ALA A 52 -10.35 -13.32 -0.82
N GLN A 53 -9.47 -14.31 -0.63
CA GLN A 53 -9.34 -15.46 -1.53
C GLN A 53 -10.63 -16.29 -1.58
N VAL A 54 -11.18 -16.64 -0.42
CA VAL A 54 -12.46 -17.38 -0.34
C VAL A 54 -13.58 -16.61 -1.04
N LYS A 55 -13.67 -15.30 -0.83
CA LYS A 55 -14.68 -14.46 -1.50
C LYS A 55 -14.48 -14.37 -3.01
N ALA A 56 -13.23 -14.32 -3.47
CA ALA A 56 -12.94 -14.34 -4.90
C ALA A 56 -13.38 -15.66 -5.56
N GLU A 57 -13.15 -16.79 -4.91
CA GLU A 57 -13.61 -18.11 -5.39
C GLU A 57 -15.15 -18.20 -5.44
N GLU A 58 -15.83 -17.75 -4.39
CA GLU A 58 -17.30 -17.68 -4.36
C GLU A 58 -17.85 -16.83 -5.52
N LEU A 59 -17.23 -15.68 -5.79
CA LEU A 59 -17.62 -14.80 -6.89
C LEU A 59 -17.40 -15.47 -8.25
N TRP A 60 -16.26 -16.13 -8.43
CA TRP A 60 -15.92 -16.81 -9.67
C TRP A 60 -16.91 -17.93 -10.00
N ASN A 61 -17.29 -18.72 -9.00
CA ASN A 61 -18.28 -19.80 -9.13
C ASN A 61 -19.70 -19.32 -9.46
N ARG A 62 -20.00 -18.02 -9.33
CA ARG A 62 -21.30 -17.44 -9.70
C ARG A 62 -21.36 -16.93 -11.13
N VAL A 63 -20.20 -16.77 -11.78
CA VAL A 63 -20.08 -16.25 -13.15
C VAL A 63 -19.92 -17.40 -14.15
N ILE A 64 -19.48 -18.57 -13.70
CA ILE A 64 -19.38 -19.80 -14.49
C ILE A 64 -20.68 -20.59 -14.43
#